data_AF-A0A919LYA7-F1
#
_entry.id   AF-A0A919LYA7-F1
#
_cell.length_a   1.000
_cell.length_b   1.000
_cell.length_c   1.000
_cell.angle_alpha   90.00
_cell.angle_beta   90.00
_cell.angle_gamma   90.00
#
_symmetry.space_group_name_H-M   'P 1'
#
loop_
_entity.id
_entity.type
_entity.pdbx_description
1 polymer ?
#
loop_
_entity_poly.entity_id
_entity_poly.type
_entity_poly.pdbx_seq_one_letter_code
_entity_poly.pdbx_strand_id
1 'polypeptide(L)'
;MSSVEASLAGPKRPQDRVALGDVPKAFAASGELEVNHLQRQRQPVDYTLNGHHYSLPDGAVAIAAITSCTNTSNPSVLMAAGLLAKKPSNAACSRSRG
;
A
#
# COMPACT_ATOMS: atom_id res chain seq x y z
N MET A 1 13.75 6.50 24.42
CA MET A 1 13.05 5.82 23.31
C MET A 1 12.00 6.74 22.68
N SER A 2 12.39 7.91 22.17
CA SER A 2 11.46 8.99 21.77
C SER A 2 11.46 9.35 20.29
N SER A 3 12.09 8.55 19.42
CA SER A 3 12.22 8.87 17.99
C SER A 3 11.84 7.71 17.06
N VAL A 4 10.95 6.81 17.49
CA VAL A 4 10.45 5.73 16.62
C VAL A 4 9.27 6.26 15.83
N GLU A 5 9.39 6.23 14.51
CA GLU A 5 8.33 6.56 13.57
C GLU A 5 7.97 5.36 12.70
N ALA A 6 6.70 5.31 12.30
CA ALA A 6 6.23 4.31 11.37
C ALA A 6 6.75 4.63 9.96
N SER A 7 7.26 3.61 9.27
CA SER A 7 7.88 3.76 7.95
C SER A 7 7.57 2.58 7.04
N LEU A 8 7.74 2.78 5.74
CA LEU A 8 7.64 1.78 4.68
C LEU A 8 8.99 1.64 3.96
N ALA A 9 9.30 0.43 3.50
CA ALA A 9 10.49 0.16 2.70
C ALA A 9 10.12 0.02 1.22
N GLY A 10 10.91 0.63 0.32
CA GLY A 10 10.69 0.62 -1.12
C GLY A 10 10.59 2.02 -1.73
N PRO A 11 10.08 2.16 -2.98
CA PRO A 11 9.36 1.13 -3.75
C PRO A 11 10.26 0.15 -4.53
N LYS A 12 11.53 0.47 -4.78
CA LYS A 12 12.41 -0.36 -5.64
C LYS A 12 13.40 -1.23 -4.87
N ARG A 13 13.88 -0.78 -3.71
CA ARG A 13 14.88 -1.51 -2.91
C ARG A 13 14.48 -1.56 -1.44
N PRO A 14 14.75 -2.66 -0.73
CA PRO A 14 14.34 -2.84 0.67
C PRO A 14 15.05 -1.91 1.65
N GLN A 15 16.23 -1.39 1.30
CA GLN A 15 16.96 -0.41 2.10
C GLN A 15 16.41 1.03 1.99
N ASP A 16 15.54 1.30 1.01
CA ASP A 16 14.95 2.62 0.83
C ASP A 16 13.84 2.81 1.87
N ARG A 17 14.12 3.51 2.97
CA ARG A 17 13.17 3.77 4.06
C ARG A 17 12.44 5.11 3.86
N VAL A 18 11.12 5.09 3.96
CA VAL A 18 10.24 6.26 3.81
C VAL A 18 9.34 6.37 5.03
N ALA A 19 9.29 7.52 5.70
CA ALA A 19 8.31 7.76 6.78
C ALA A 19 6.89 7.63 6.23
N LEU A 20 5.95 7.05 6.98
CA LEU A 20 4.60 6.77 6.47
C LEU A 20 3.89 8.04 5.95
N GLY A 21 4.15 9.21 6.57
CA GLY A 21 3.59 10.49 6.13
C GLY A 21 4.11 10.98 4.77
N ASP A 22 5.28 10.52 4.34
CA ASP A 22 5.95 10.96 3.11
C ASP A 22 5.79 9.97 1.95
N VAL A 23 5.14 8.82 2.18
CA VAL A 23 4.91 7.79 1.14
C VAL A 23 4.28 8.36 -0.14
N PRO A 24 3.25 9.23 -0.11
CA PRO A 24 2.68 9.79 -1.35
C PRO A 24 3.70 10.58 -2.16
N LYS A 25 4.54 11.38 -1.50
CA LYS A 25 5.59 12.19 -2.15
C LYS A 25 6.69 11.31 -2.71
N ALA A 26 7.16 10.34 -1.92
CA ALA A 26 8.21 9.41 -2.33
C ALA A 26 7.77 8.54 -3.52
N PHE A 27 6.50 8.11 -3.54
CA PHE A 27 5.95 7.35 -4.66
C PHE A 27 5.92 8.19 -5.95
N ALA A 28 5.41 9.43 -5.88
CA ALA A 28 5.37 10.34 -7.05
C ALA A 28 6.78 10.59 -7.62
N ALA A 29 7.75 10.92 -6.76
CA ALA A 29 9.13 11.18 -7.16
C ALA A 29 9.80 9.94 -7.79
N SER A 30 9.51 8.73 -7.27
CA SER A 30 10.06 7.49 -7.81
C SER A 30 9.59 7.19 -9.25
N GLY A 31 8.39 7.65 -9.60
CA GLY A 31 7.81 7.52 -10.93
C GLY A 31 8.32 8.55 -11.93
N GLU A 32 8.73 9.74 -11.49
CA GLU A 32 9.38 10.77 -12.34
C GLU A 32 10.79 10.36 -12.76
N LEU A 33 11.49 9.63 -11.89
CA LEU A 33 12.85 9.14 -12.11
C LEU A 33 12.91 7.85 -12.97
N GLU A 34 11.78 7.38 -13.52
CA GLU A 34 11.77 6.23 -14.43
C GLU A 34 12.21 6.64 -15.85
N VAL A 35 13.17 5.92 -16.40
CA VAL A 35 13.79 6.18 -17.72
C VAL A 35 12.77 6.17 -18.88
N ASN A 36 11.55 5.67 -18.65
CA ASN A 36 10.47 5.60 -19.63
C ASN A 36 9.20 6.40 -19.22
N HIS A 37 9.30 7.38 -18.31
CA HIS A 37 8.12 8.09 -17.79
C HIS A 37 7.26 8.73 -18.90
N LEU A 38 7.88 9.19 -19.99
CA LEU A 38 7.18 9.88 -21.10
C LEU A 38 6.34 8.93 -21.98
N GLN A 39 6.59 7.61 -21.91
CA GLN A 39 5.87 6.61 -22.70
C GLN A 39 4.76 5.89 -21.94
N ARG A 40 4.65 6.08 -20.61
CA ARG A 40 3.63 5.40 -19.81
C ARG A 40 2.41 6.30 -19.65
N GLN A 41 1.35 6.02 -20.42
CA GLN A 41 0.04 6.63 -20.17
C GLN A 41 -0.44 6.17 -18.79
N ARG A 42 -0.36 7.05 -17.78
CA ARG A 42 -0.88 6.81 -16.42
C ARG A 42 -2.41 6.95 -16.37
N GLN A 43 -3.09 6.44 -17.39
CA GLN A 43 -4.55 6.46 -17.42
C GLN A 43 -5.07 5.30 -16.57
N PRO A 44 -6.12 5.53 -15.76
CA PRO A 44 -6.81 4.45 -15.09
C PRO A 44 -7.25 3.38 -16.09
N VAL A 45 -7.11 2.11 -15.72
CA VAL A 45 -7.56 0.99 -16.54
C VAL A 45 -8.91 0.53 -16.02
N ASP A 46 -9.91 0.61 -16.88
CA ASP A 46 -11.26 0.14 -16.55
C ASP A 46 -11.37 -1.38 -16.73
N TYR A 47 -12.05 -2.04 -15.79
CA TYR A 47 -12.27 -3.48 -15.81
C TYR A 47 -13.59 -3.86 -15.14
N THR A 48 -14.10 -5.06 -15.44
CA THR A 48 -15.31 -5.59 -14.81
C THR A 48 -14.96 -6.76 -13.90
N LEU A 49 -15.42 -6.75 -12.66
CA LEU A 49 -15.31 -7.89 -11.73
C LEU A 49 -16.66 -8.17 -11.09
N ASN A 50 -17.09 -9.43 -11.14
CA ASN A 50 -18.39 -9.87 -10.60
C ASN A 50 -19.59 -9.05 -11.12
N GLY A 51 -19.52 -8.56 -12.37
CA GLY A 51 -20.57 -7.72 -12.98
C GLY A 51 -20.54 -6.25 -12.58
N HIS A 52 -19.59 -5.81 -11.76
CA HIS A 52 -19.38 -4.42 -11.39
C HIS A 52 -18.22 -3.81 -12.19
N HIS A 53 -18.39 -2.57 -12.64
CA HIS A 53 -17.37 -1.83 -13.38
C HIS A 53 -16.49 -1.04 -12.41
N TYR A 54 -15.18 -1.20 -12.54
CA TYR A 54 -14.17 -0.56 -11.69
C TYR A 54 -13.11 0.11 -12.55
N SER A 55 -12.44 1.09 -11.97
CA SER A 55 -11.30 1.78 -12.57
C SER A 55 -10.08 1.58 -11.68
N LEU A 56 -8.96 1.11 -12.26
CA LEU A 56 -7.70 0.88 -11.57
C LEU A 56 -6.75 2.06 -11.82
N PRO A 57 -6.63 3.03 -10.89
CA PRO A 57 -5.69 4.12 -11.05
C PRO A 57 -4.23 3.68 -10.80
N ASP A 58 -3.29 4.48 -11.29
CA ASP A 58 -1.88 4.32 -10.93
C ASP A 58 -1.67 4.48 -9.41
N GLY A 59 -0.77 3.66 -8.85
CA GLY A 59 -0.53 3.61 -7.40
C GLY A 59 -1.58 2.83 -6.59
N ALA A 60 -2.60 2.23 -7.23
CA ALA A 60 -3.51 1.33 -6.55
C ALA A 60 -2.78 0.10 -5.98
N VAL A 61 -3.14 -0.31 -4.75
CA VAL A 61 -2.57 -1.49 -4.10
C VAL A 61 -3.27 -2.74 -4.62
N ALA A 62 -2.66 -3.41 -5.59
CA ALA A 62 -3.19 -4.68 -6.14
C ALA A 62 -2.94 -5.88 -5.21
N ILE A 63 -1.85 -5.84 -4.42
CA ILE A 63 -1.48 -6.93 -3.50
C ILE A 63 -1.22 -6.34 -2.11
N ALA A 64 -1.96 -6.84 -1.12
CA ALA A 64 -1.74 -6.54 0.29
C ALA A 64 -1.67 -7.85 1.07
N ALA A 65 -0.46 -8.29 1.40
CA ALA A 65 -0.20 -9.57 2.04
C ALA A 65 0.63 -9.40 3.33
N ILE A 66 0.31 -10.19 4.35
CA ILE A 66 1.14 -10.33 5.55
C ILE A 66 2.00 -11.58 5.35
N THR A 67 3.28 -11.41 5.06
CA THR A 67 4.20 -12.49 4.70
C THR A 67 5.55 -12.35 5.40
N SER A 68 6.41 -13.36 5.22
CA SER A 68 7.76 -13.52 5.80
C SER A 68 7.81 -13.74 7.32
N CYS A 69 8.84 -14.45 7.77
CA CYS A 69 9.02 -14.81 9.17
C CYS A 69 9.24 -13.59 10.09
N THR A 70 9.77 -12.47 9.59
CA THR A 70 10.11 -11.30 10.42
C THR A 70 8.89 -10.69 11.10
N ASN A 71 7.73 -10.65 10.42
CA ASN A 71 6.49 -10.12 10.97
C ASN A 71 5.52 -11.21 11.43
N THR A 72 5.50 -12.38 10.77
CA THR A 72 4.58 -13.47 11.13
C THR A 72 5.00 -14.23 12.38
N SER A 73 6.29 -14.24 12.75
CA SER A 73 6.75 -14.84 14.00
C SER A 73 6.50 -13.95 15.22
N ASN A 74 6.08 -12.70 15.04
CA ASN A 74 5.75 -11.77 16.12
C ASN A 74 4.23 -11.77 16.37
N PRO A 75 3.72 -12.51 17.38
CA PRO A 75 2.29 -12.66 17.63
C PRO A 75 1.62 -11.31 17.95
N SER A 76 2.34 -10.37 18.59
CA SER A 76 1.81 -9.06 18.93
C SER A 76 1.41 -8.25 17.70
N VAL A 77 2.20 -8.31 16.63
CA VAL A 77 1.92 -7.60 15.37
C VAL A 77 0.72 -8.22 14.64
N LEU A 78 0.62 -9.55 14.61
CA LEU A 78 -0.51 -10.25 13.99
C LEU A 78 -1.82 -10.01 14.73
N MET A 79 -1.79 -10.05 16.08
CA MET A 79 -2.95 -9.74 16.90
C MET A 79 -3.40 -8.29 16.72
N ALA A 80 -2.46 -7.34 16.67
CA ALA A 80 -2.78 -5.94 16.37
C ALA A 80 -3.43 -5.78 14.99
N ALA A 81 -2.95 -6.48 13.96
CA ALA A 81 -3.56 -6.48 12.64
C ALA A 81 -4.99 -7.07 12.64
N GLY A 82 -5.20 -8.18 13.37
CA GLY A 82 -6.53 -8.79 13.51
C GLY A 82 -7.51 -7.89 14.26
N LEU A 83 -7.07 -7.23 15.32
CA LEU A 83 -7.89 -6.25 16.06
C LEU A 83 -8.21 -5.02 15.21
N LEU A 84 -7.26 -4.54 14.40
CA LEU A 84 -7.50 -3.46 13.44
C LEU A 84 -8.59 -3.86 12.42
N ALA A 85 -8.55 -5.09 11.93
CA ALA A 85 -9.56 -5.62 11.01
C ALA A 85 -10.93 -5.85 11.67
N LYS A 86 -10.96 -6.16 12.98
CA LYS A 86 -12.20 -6.40 13.74
C LYS A 86 -12.93 -5.11 14.14
N LYS A 87 -12.26 -3.96 14.19
CA LYS A 87 -12.90 -2.68 14.57
C LYS A 87 -14.19 -2.48 13.76
N PRO A 88 -15.31 -2.10 14.41
CA PRO A 88 -16.60 -2.00 13.74
C PRO A 88 -16.50 -1.06 12.53
N SER A 89 -17.05 -1.51 11.41
CA SER A 89 -17.00 -0.88 10.08
C SER A 89 -17.59 0.55 10.02
N ASN A 90 -18.15 1.04 11.13
CA ASN A 90 -18.63 2.41 11.30
C ASN A 90 -17.49 3.45 11.30
N ALA A 91 -16.24 3.01 11.43
CA ALA A 91 -15.08 3.78 10.97
C ALA A 91 -14.84 3.45 9.48
N ALA A 92 -15.67 4.04 8.60
CA ALA A 92 -15.64 4.07 7.13
C ALA A 92 -14.39 3.52 6.40
N CYS A 93 -14.09 2.23 6.53
CA CYS A 93 -12.92 1.62 5.88
C CYS A 93 -13.23 0.18 5.49
N SER A 94 -14.23 -0.01 4.63
CA SER A 94 -14.27 -1.21 3.81
C SER A 94 -13.08 -1.15 2.85
N ARG A 95 -12.30 -2.24 2.69
CA ARG A 95 -11.56 -2.42 1.43
C ARG A 95 -12.60 -2.27 0.34
N SER A 96 -12.39 -1.35 -0.61
CA SER A 96 -13.16 -1.37 -1.85
C SER A 96 -13.05 -2.79 -2.35
N ARG A 97 -14.14 -3.56 -2.21
CA ARG A 97 -14.22 -4.89 -2.78
C ARG A 97 -14.14 -4.60 -4.26
N GLY A 98 -12.96 -4.84 -4.84
CA GLY A 98 -12.74 -4.67 -6.26
C GLY A 98 -13.53 -5.69 -7.05
#